data_AF-A0A7V9PSZ4-F1
#
_entry.id   AF-A0A7V9PSZ4-F1
#
_cell.length_a   1.000
_cell.length_b   1.000
_cell.length_c   1.000
_cell.angle_alpha   90.00
_cell.angle_beta   90.00
_cell.angle_gamma   90.00
#
_symmetry.space_group_name_H-M   'P 1'
#
loop_
_entity.id
_entity.type
_entity.pdbx_description
1 polymer ?
#
loop_
_entity_poly.entity_id
_entity_poly.type
_entity_poly.pdbx_seq_one_letter_code
_entity_poly.pdbx_strand_id
1 'polypeptide(L)'
;MNGDLLDRRVVAALGAINAGRHAGMADLFDLLGGSVYELSQAVTGEAELAEDATVETFTRIWTLARHRSPESTATRWILDLACDVACVRRAGRDISATNHHP
;
A
#
# COMPACT_ATOMS: atom_id res chain seq x y z
N MET A 1 19.98 -5.67 -10.00
CA MET A 1 20.12 -6.91 -9.21
C MET A 1 19.77 -6.66 -7.72
N ASN A 2 18.60 -6.06 -7.42
CA ASN A 2 18.18 -5.73 -6.03
C ASN A 2 16.75 -6.18 -5.68
N GLY A 3 15.92 -6.59 -6.66
CA GLY A 3 14.51 -6.91 -6.43
C GLY A 3 14.28 -8.15 -5.56
N ASP A 4 15.11 -9.18 -5.72
CA ASP A 4 14.99 -10.43 -4.94
C ASP A 4 15.34 -10.24 -3.44
N LEU A 5 16.33 -9.41 -3.14
CA LEU A 5 16.70 -9.10 -1.76
C LEU A 5 15.63 -8.25 -1.08
N LEU A 6 15.08 -7.27 -1.80
CA LEU A 6 13.96 -6.47 -1.32
C LEU A 6 12.75 -7.37 -1.03
N ASP A 7 12.36 -8.24 -1.96
CA ASP A 7 11.20 -9.10 -1.79
C ASP A 7 11.35 -10.05 -0.60
N ARG A 8 12.54 -10.61 -0.38
CA ARG A 8 12.83 -11.42 0.82
C ARG A 8 12.66 -10.63 2.11
N ARG A 9 13.11 -9.36 2.17
CA ARG A 9 12.91 -8.51 3.35
C ARG A 9 11.44 -8.17 3.58
N VAL A 10 10.69 -7.92 2.50
CA VAL A 10 9.23 -7.71 2.54
C VAL A 10 8.52 -8.96 3.06
N VAL A 11 8.88 -10.15 2.57
CA VAL A 11 8.32 -11.42 3.07
C VAL A 11 8.62 -11.62 4.56
N ALA A 12 9.83 -11.30 5.02
CA ALA A 12 10.18 -11.38 6.44
C ALA A 12 9.35 -10.42 7.31
N ALA A 13 9.15 -9.18 6.86
CA ALA A 13 8.33 -8.18 7.53
C ALA A 13 6.86 -8.63 7.63
N LEU A 14 6.29 -9.15 6.53
CA LEU A 14 4.94 -9.74 6.53
C LEU A 14 4.83 -10.95 7.47
N GLY A 15 5.88 -11.78 7.55
CA GLY A 15 5.94 -12.87 8.52
C GLY A 15 5.93 -12.39 9.97
N ALA A 16 6.59 -11.26 10.27
CA ALA A 16 6.56 -10.64 11.59
C ALA A 16 5.17 -10.06 11.91
N ILE A 17 4.49 -9.42 10.96
CA ILE A 17 3.10 -8.96 11.09
C ILE A 17 2.16 -10.14 11.41
N ASN A 18 2.27 -11.24 10.65
CA ASN A 18 1.44 -12.43 10.87
C ASN A 18 1.69 -13.09 12.24
N ALA A 19 2.89 -12.93 12.79
CA ALA A 19 3.22 -13.36 14.16
C ALA A 19 2.78 -12.36 15.25
N GLY A 20 2.05 -11.29 14.90
CA GLY A 20 1.58 -10.25 15.83
C GLY A 20 2.68 -9.28 16.28
N ARG A 21 3.84 -9.27 15.63
CA ARG A 21 4.95 -8.37 15.98
C ARG A 21 4.80 -7.04 15.25
N HIS A 22 4.47 -5.99 16.00
CA HIS A 22 4.31 -4.62 15.47
C HIS A 22 5.55 -4.11 14.71
N ALA A 23 6.76 -4.56 15.07
CA ALA A 23 7.99 -4.20 14.38
C ALA A 23 7.96 -4.55 12.88
N GLY A 24 7.26 -5.62 12.48
CA GLY A 24 7.12 -5.98 11.07
C GLY A 24 6.40 -4.91 10.24
N MET A 25 5.53 -4.13 10.87
CA MET A 25 4.84 -3.02 10.21
C MET A 25 5.77 -1.84 9.95
N ALA A 26 6.61 -1.51 10.94
CA ALA A 26 7.64 -0.47 10.80
C ALA A 26 8.66 -0.85 9.73
N ASP A 27 9.18 -2.09 9.78
CA ASP A 27 10.13 -2.61 8.78
C ASP A 27 9.55 -2.54 7.37
N LEU A 28 8.25 -2.84 7.21
CA LEU A 28 7.59 -2.78 5.92
C LEU A 28 7.43 -1.34 5.42
N PHE A 29 7.11 -0.41 6.31
CA PHE A 29 7.00 1.00 5.99
C PHE A 29 8.35 1.59 5.58
N ASP A 30 9.43 1.25 6.28
CA ASP A 30 10.78 1.70 5.93
C ASP A 30 11.23 1.17 4.55
N LEU A 31 10.78 -0.02 4.17
CA LEU A 31 11.12 -0.64 2.89
C LEU A 31 10.33 -0.08 1.70
N LEU A 32 9.03 0.17 1.87
CA LEU A 32 8.11 0.43 0.76
C LEU A 32 7.29 1.72 0.92
N GLY A 33 7.35 2.42 2.05
CA GLY A 33 6.53 3.60 2.32
C GLY A 33 6.69 4.68 1.26
N GLY A 34 7.92 4.99 0.88
CA GLY A 34 8.20 5.94 -0.20
C GLY A 34 7.63 5.48 -1.55
N SER A 35 7.85 4.23 -1.94
CA SER A 35 7.34 3.70 -3.22
C SER A 35 5.81 3.61 -3.27
N VAL A 36 5.16 3.28 -2.16
CA VAL A 36 3.69 3.28 -2.04
C VAL A 36 3.16 4.71 -2.16
N TYR A 37 3.80 5.68 -1.53
CA TYR A 37 3.44 7.09 -1.64
C TYR A 37 3.62 7.61 -3.06
N GLU A 38 4.77 7.38 -3.69
CA GLU A 38 5.06 7.80 -5.07
C GLU A 38 4.05 7.21 -6.05
N LEU A 39 3.71 5.92 -5.92
CA LEU A 39 2.69 5.27 -6.74
C LEU A 39 1.31 5.90 -6.49
N SER A 40 0.95 6.11 -5.23
CA SER A 40 -0.33 6.70 -4.86
C SER A 40 -0.47 8.13 -5.37
N GLN A 41 0.62 8.91 -5.34
CA GLN A 41 0.69 10.27 -5.89
C GLN A 41 0.59 10.26 -7.41
N ALA A 42 1.23 9.31 -8.10
CA ALA A 42 1.10 9.16 -9.55
C ALA A 42 -0.33 8.82 -9.98
N VAL A 43 -1.06 8.03 -9.18
CA VAL A 43 -2.45 7.65 -9.47
C VAL A 43 -3.43 8.77 -9.13
N THR A 44 -3.30 9.40 -7.97
CA THR A 44 -4.25 10.40 -7.47
C THR A 44 -3.99 11.81 -8.02
N GLY A 45 -2.73 12.16 -8.30
CA GLY A 45 -2.31 13.50 -8.71
C GLY A 45 -2.32 14.55 -7.58
N GLU A 46 -2.63 14.17 -6.34
CA GLU A 46 -2.82 15.08 -5.21
C GLU A 46 -2.12 14.55 -3.96
N ALA A 47 -1.32 15.39 -3.31
CA ALA A 47 -0.50 14.99 -2.17
C ALA A 47 -1.34 14.47 -0.99
N GLU A 48 -2.43 15.16 -0.63
CA GLU A 48 -3.30 14.76 0.48
C GLU A 48 -3.96 13.39 0.23
N LEU A 49 -4.48 13.16 -0.98
CA LEU A 49 -5.06 11.87 -1.35
C LEU A 49 -4.01 10.75 -1.39
N ALA A 50 -2.77 11.06 -1.76
CA ALA A 50 -1.67 10.11 -1.77
C ALA A 50 -1.23 9.69 -0.37
N GLU A 51 -1.16 10.63 0.58
CA GLU A 51 -0.87 10.33 2.00
C GLU A 51 -1.95 9.42 2.59
N ASP A 52 -3.21 9.77 2.37
CA ASP A 52 -4.37 8.98 2.80
C ASP A 52 -4.36 7.56 2.21
N ALA A 53 -4.11 7.45 0.90
CA ALA A 53 -4.02 6.16 0.23
C ALA A 53 -2.85 5.33 0.76
N THR A 54 -1.73 5.96 1.09
CA THR A 54 -0.57 5.29 1.69
C THR A 54 -0.93 4.71 3.05
N VAL A 55 -1.49 5.53 3.96
CA VAL A 55 -1.90 5.08 5.30
C VAL A 55 -2.94 3.97 5.22
N GLU A 56 -3.93 4.09 4.35
CA GLU A 56 -4.94 3.06 4.16
C GLU A 56 -4.34 1.76 3.59
N THR A 57 -3.40 1.85 2.65
CA THR A 57 -2.70 0.67 2.10
C THR A 57 -2.04 -0.12 3.22
N PHE A 58 -1.26 0.54 4.06
CA PHE A 58 -0.60 -0.10 5.21
C PHE A 58 -1.63 -0.66 6.21
N THR A 59 -2.74 0.04 6.44
CA THR A 59 -3.84 -0.46 7.27
C THR A 59 -4.47 -1.75 6.69
N ARG A 60 -4.65 -1.82 5.37
CA ARG A 60 -5.14 -3.02 4.69
C ARG A 60 -4.12 -4.15 4.69
N ILE A 61 -2.83 -3.86 4.60
CA ILE A 61 -1.79 -4.90 4.73
C ILE A 61 -1.88 -5.57 6.10
N TRP A 62 -2.04 -4.80 7.18
CA TRP A 62 -2.18 -5.34 8.53
C TRP A 62 -3.30 -6.39 8.65
N THR A 63 -4.42 -6.18 7.93
CA THR A 63 -5.57 -7.10 7.96
C THR A 63 -5.44 -8.25 6.96
N LEU A 64 -4.86 -8.00 5.77
CA LEU A 64 -4.81 -8.95 4.66
C LEU A 64 -3.54 -9.80 4.60
N ALA A 65 -2.46 -9.44 5.31
CA ALA A 65 -1.17 -10.13 5.23
C ALA A 65 -1.24 -11.65 5.48
N ARG A 66 -2.20 -12.09 6.32
CA ARG A 66 -2.42 -13.52 6.61
C ARG A 66 -3.05 -14.30 5.45
N HIS A 67 -3.69 -13.60 4.52
CA HIS A 67 -4.44 -14.16 3.39
C HIS A 67 -3.70 -13.98 2.06
N ARG A 68 -2.46 -13.48 2.09
CA ARG A 68 -1.66 -13.28 0.88
C ARG A 68 -1.41 -14.60 0.16
N SER A 69 -1.70 -14.63 -1.15
CA SER A 69 -1.29 -15.72 -2.04
C SER A 69 0.23 -15.70 -2.29
N PRO A 70 0.89 -16.86 -2.40
CA PRO A 70 2.31 -16.95 -2.77
C PRO A 70 2.57 -16.80 -4.29
N GLU A 71 1.54 -16.66 -5.13
CA GLU A 71 1.67 -16.66 -6.59
C GLU A 71 2.33 -15.39 -7.16
N SER A 72 2.32 -14.29 -6.42
CA SER A 72 3.02 -13.05 -6.78
C SER A 72 4.09 -12.69 -5.74
N THR A 73 5.08 -11.90 -6.18
CA THR A 73 6.07 -11.34 -5.26
C THR A 73 5.37 -10.48 -4.21
N ALA A 74 5.87 -10.50 -2.98
CA ALA A 74 5.24 -9.76 -1.89
C ALA A 74 5.22 -8.25 -2.17
N THR A 75 6.27 -7.75 -2.81
CA THR A 75 6.38 -6.36 -3.26
C THR A 75 5.30 -6.02 -4.28
N ARG A 76 5.09 -6.89 -5.29
CA ARG A 76 4.05 -6.66 -6.31
C ARG A 76 2.66 -6.63 -5.69
N TRP A 77 2.36 -7.58 -4.82
CA TRP A 77 1.06 -7.63 -4.12
C TRP A 77 0.78 -6.33 -3.33
N ILE A 78 1.79 -5.76 -2.68
CA ILE A 78 1.65 -4.48 -1.95
C ILE A 78 1.40 -3.31 -2.91
N LEU A 79 2.13 -3.25 -4.03
CA LEU A 79 1.96 -2.18 -5.01
C LEU A 79 0.60 -2.29 -5.73
N ASP A 80 0.13 -3.50 -6.01
CA ASP A 80 -1.21 -3.74 -6.57
C ASP A 80 -2.29 -3.24 -5.58
N LEU A 81 -2.16 -3.57 -4.28
CA LEU A 81 -3.06 -3.07 -3.24
C LEU A 81 -3.02 -1.53 -3.11
N ALA A 82 -1.83 -0.93 -3.18
CA ALA A 82 -1.67 0.52 -3.16
C ALA A 82 -2.38 1.20 -4.35
N CYS A 83 -2.22 0.63 -5.54
CA CYS A 83 -2.88 1.10 -6.75
C CYS A 83 -4.41 1.04 -6.63
N ASP A 84 -4.94 -0.09 -6.12
CA ASP A 84 -6.38 -0.26 -5.89
C ASP A 84 -6.93 0.79 -4.92
N VAL A 85 -6.25 1.00 -3.79
CA VAL A 85 -6.64 2.02 -2.80
C VAL A 85 -6.61 3.41 -3.43
N ALA A 86 -5.54 3.76 -4.12
CA ALA A 86 -5.39 5.06 -4.77
C ALA A 86 -6.47 5.30 -5.86
N CYS A 87 -6.81 4.27 -6.65
CA CYS A 87 -7.89 4.33 -7.64
C CYS A 87 -9.25 4.60 -6.99
N VAL A 88 -9.56 3.91 -5.89
CA VAL A 88 -10.82 4.13 -5.14
C VAL A 88 -10.88 5.55 -4.57
N ARG A 89 -9.78 6.06 -3.99
CA ARG A 89 -9.72 7.42 -3.46
C ARG A 89 -9.92 8.47 -4.55
N ARG A 90 -9.26 8.30 -5.70
CA ARG A 90 -9.45 9.17 -6.87
C ARG A 90 -10.91 9.17 -7.35
N ALA A 91 -11.52 8.00 -7.49
CA ALA A 91 -12.91 7.89 -7.92
C ALA A 91 -13.90 8.52 -6.91
N GLY A 92 -13.66 8.36 -5.60
CA GLY A 92 -14.46 9.00 -4.55
C GLY A 92 -14.42 10.52 -4.62
N ARG A 93 -13.25 11.09 -4.93
CA ARG A 93 -13.09 12.54 -5.16
C ARG A 93 -13.94 13.03 -6.33
N ASP A 94 -13.92 12.32 -7.45
CA ASP A 94 -14.66 12.71 -8.66
C ASP A 94 -16.18 12.72 -8.43
N ILE A 95 -16.69 11.79 -7.59
CA ILE A 95 -18.10 11.76 -7.18
C ILE A 95 -18.44 12.96 -6.27
N SER A 96 -17.58 13.26 -5.28
CA SER A 96 -17.76 14.42 -4.41
C SER A 96 -17.73 15.75 -5.17
N ALA A 97 -16.85 15.88 -6.18
CA ALA A 97 -16.77 17.06 -7.04
C ALA A 97 -18.02 17.24 -7.92
N THR A 98 -18.65 16.15 -8.36
CA THR A 98 -19.86 16.19 -9.20
C THR A 98 -21.12 16.56 -8.41
N ASN A 99 -21.16 16.28 -7.10
CA ASN A 99 -22.31 16.58 -6.24
C ASN A 99 -22.33 18.02 -5.69
N HIS A 100 -21.34 18.85 -6.03
CA HIS A 100 -21.24 20.25 -5.60
C HIS A 100 -21.43 21.21 -6.79
N HIS A 101 -22.61 21.15 -7.43
CA HIS A 101 -23.06 22.16 -8.38
C HIS A 101 -24.38 22.79 -7.89
N PRO A 102 -24.45 24.12 -7.68
CA PRO A 102 -25.66 24.84 -7.25
C PRO A 102 -26.73 24.96 -8.34
#